data_AF-A0A0N4WSH5-F1
#
_entry.id   AF-A0A0N4WSH5-F1
#
_cell.length_a   1.000
_cell.length_b   1.000
_cell.length_c   1.000
_cell.angle_alpha   90.00
_cell.angle_beta   90.00
_cell.angle_gamma   90.00
#
_symmetry.space_group_name_H-M   'P 1'
#
loop_
_entity.id
_entity.type
_entity.pdbx_description
1 polymer ?
#
loop_
_entity_poly.entity_id
_entity_poly.type
_entity_poly.pdbx_seq_one_letter_code
_entity_poly.pdbx_strand_id
1 'polypeptide(L)'
;MTVTLTLYLLVTNLSPVIGRVLNVGLLFVDDIPGMEVTVGYKTSASAVLIARDRVKNENLLPGYEFNFTVRFDQCTEILAVGYTVELIQDYGMDAIIGPTCSYREFFP
;
A
#
# COMPACT_ATOMS: atom_id res chain seq x y z
N MET A 1 -21.61 1.38 44.28
CA MET A 1 -20.23 1.85 44.08
C MET A 1 -19.38 0.91 43.22
N THR A 2 -19.63 -0.40 43.24
CA THR A 2 -18.93 -1.39 42.40
C THR A 2 -19.35 -1.34 40.92
N VAL A 3 -20.63 -1.12 40.64
CA VAL A 3 -21.19 -1.07 39.26
C VAL A 3 -20.68 0.13 38.45
N THR A 4 -20.48 1.28 39.09
CA THR A 4 -19.93 2.47 38.45
C THR A 4 -18.44 2.31 38.11
N LEU A 5 -17.69 1.57 38.92
CA LEU A 5 -16.26 1.30 38.70
C LEU A 5 -16.04 0.32 37.55
N THR A 6 -16.87 -0.73 37.44
CA THR A 6 -16.83 -1.68 36.31
C THR A 6 -17.24 -1.03 35.00
N LEU A 7 -18.21 -0.12 35.01
CA LEU A 7 -18.60 0.64 33.81
C LEU A 7 -17.49 1.59 33.34
N TYR A 8 -16.80 2.27 34.27
CA TYR A 8 -15.67 3.13 33.94
C TYR A 8 -14.50 2.36 33.30
N LEU A 9 -14.18 1.16 33.81
CA LEU A 9 -13.14 0.29 33.25
C LEU A 9 -13.49 -0.23 31.85
N LEU A 10 -14.76 -0.52 31.58
CA LEU A 10 -15.23 -0.89 30.23
C LEU A 10 -15.05 0.26 29.23
N VAL A 11 -15.34 1.50 29.66
CA VAL A 11 -15.24 2.69 28.79
C VAL A 11 -13.78 3.08 28.53
N THR A 12 -12.86 2.93 29.48
CA THR A 12 -11.42 3.21 29.24
C THR A 12 -10.73 2.18 28.35
N ASN A 13 -11.27 0.95 28.23
CA ASN A 13 -10.77 -0.07 27.29
C ASN A 13 -11.32 0.11 25.88
N LEU A 14 -12.41 0.87 25.71
CA LEU A 14 -12.91 1.34 24.42
C LEU A 14 -12.20 2.65 24.05
N SER A 15 -10.86 2.65 24.00
CA SER A 15 -10.22 3.66 23.17
C SER A 15 -10.69 3.40 21.76
N PRO A 16 -11.37 4.35 21.07
CA PRO A 16 -11.50 4.23 19.63
C PRO A 16 -10.07 4.19 19.13
N VAL A 17 -9.63 3.02 18.65
CA VAL A 17 -8.39 2.94 17.90
C VAL A 17 -8.69 3.80 16.68
N ILE A 18 -8.24 5.06 16.71
CA ILE A 18 -8.38 5.98 15.59
C ILE A 18 -7.54 5.35 14.48
N GLY A 19 -8.23 4.61 13.62
CA GLY A 19 -7.63 3.91 12.51
C GLY A 19 -6.91 4.92 11.63
N ARG A 20 -5.57 4.88 11.60
CA ARG A 20 -4.81 5.72 10.67
C ARG A 20 -4.79 5.03 9.31
N VAL A 21 -5.18 5.75 8.26
CA VAL A 21 -5.12 5.24 6.90
C VAL A 21 -3.72 5.46 6.36
N LEU A 22 -3.02 4.38 6.02
CA LEU A 22 -1.75 4.40 5.30
C LEU A 22 -2.04 4.44 3.80
N ASN A 23 -1.66 5.53 3.15
CA ASN A 23 -1.76 5.68 1.71
C ASN A 23 -0.50 5.08 1.07
N VAL A 24 -0.67 3.99 0.32
CA VAL A 24 0.42 3.26 -0.31
C VAL A 24 0.29 3.33 -1.82
N GLY A 25 1.29 3.91 -2.47
CA GLY A 25 1.42 3.95 -3.92
C GLY A 25 2.03 2.66 -4.45
N LEU A 26 1.45 2.10 -5.50
CA LEU A 26 1.93 0.88 -6.15
C LEU A 26 2.19 1.17 -7.63
N LEU A 27 3.38 0.83 -8.11
CA LEU A 27 3.72 0.87 -9.53
C LEU A 27 3.62 -0.53 -10.11
N PHE A 28 2.89 -0.66 -11.22
CA PHE A 28 2.74 -1.91 -11.97
C PHE A 28 2.89 -1.70 -13.47
N VAL A 29 2.99 -2.82 -14.20
CA VAL A 29 2.88 -2.87 -15.66
C VAL A 29 1.52 -3.43 -16.04
N ASP A 30 0.94 -2.93 -17.12
CA ASP A 30 -0.31 -3.48 -17.66
C ASP A 30 -0.25 -3.55 -19.19
N ASP A 31 -0.79 -4.63 -19.76
CA ASP A 31 -0.87 -4.85 -21.22
C ASP A 31 0.48 -4.82 -21.99
N ILE A 32 1.63 -5.04 -21.34
CA ILE A 32 2.91 -5.27 -22.04
C ILE A 32 3.14 -6.78 -22.25
N PRO A 33 3.15 -7.26 -23.51
CA PRO A 33 3.37 -8.67 -23.81
C PRO A 33 4.75 -9.11 -23.31
N GLY A 34 4.80 -10.25 -22.60
CA GLY A 34 6.01 -10.82 -22.01
C GLY A 34 6.26 -10.41 -20.55
N MET A 35 5.85 -9.20 -20.15
CA MET A 35 6.01 -8.70 -18.77
C MET A 35 4.79 -8.98 -17.90
N GLU A 36 3.62 -9.03 -18.51
CA GLU A 36 2.34 -9.25 -17.83
C GLU A 36 2.29 -10.57 -17.03
N VAL A 37 2.94 -11.62 -17.55
CA VAL A 37 2.95 -12.96 -16.92
C VAL A 37 3.78 -12.97 -15.63
N THR A 38 4.84 -12.17 -15.55
CA THR A 38 5.80 -12.22 -14.43
C THR A 38 5.62 -11.09 -13.43
N VAL A 39 5.35 -9.87 -13.92
CA VAL A 39 5.32 -8.64 -13.10
C VAL A 39 4.12 -7.74 -13.42
N GLY A 40 3.14 -8.28 -14.15
CA GLY A 40 1.94 -7.55 -14.52
C GLY A 40 1.01 -7.29 -13.34
N TYR A 41 0.18 -6.25 -13.49
CA TYR A 41 -0.89 -5.94 -12.56
C TYR A 41 -1.85 -7.13 -12.36
N LYS A 42 -2.29 -7.76 -13.45
CA LYS A 42 -3.27 -8.86 -13.41
C LYS A 42 -2.75 -10.09 -12.66
N THR A 43 -1.44 -10.32 -12.64
CA THR A 43 -0.81 -11.46 -11.97
C THR A 43 -0.36 -11.13 -10.53
N SER A 44 0.02 -9.86 -10.27
CA SER A 44 0.67 -9.46 -9.01
C SER A 44 -0.22 -8.67 -8.04
N ALA A 45 -1.24 -7.95 -8.52
CA ALA A 45 -2.07 -7.09 -7.66
C ALA A 45 -2.81 -7.88 -6.57
N SER A 46 -3.25 -9.10 -6.88
CA SER A 46 -3.89 -10.00 -5.92
C SER A 46 -2.98 -10.35 -4.74
N ALA A 47 -1.66 -10.46 -4.97
CA ALA A 47 -0.71 -10.77 -3.90
C ALA A 47 -0.63 -9.64 -2.86
N VAL A 48 -0.79 -8.38 -3.28
CA VAL A 48 -0.82 -7.22 -2.37
C VAL A 48 -2.04 -7.28 -1.45
N LEU A 49 -3.21 -7.65 -1.99
CA LEU A 49 -4.42 -7.80 -1.19
C LEU A 49 -4.31 -8.97 -0.21
N ILE A 50 -3.73 -10.09 -0.64
CA ILE A 50 -3.45 -11.24 0.24
C ILE A 50 -2.48 -10.84 1.36
N ALA A 51 -1.42 -10.08 1.03
CA ALA A 51 -0.47 -9.59 2.02
C ALA A 51 -1.13 -8.66 3.04
N ARG A 52 -2.00 -7.74 2.60
CA ARG A 52 -2.83 -6.90 3.48
C ARG A 52 -3.67 -7.75 4.42
N ASP A 53 -4.37 -8.75 3.89
CA ASP A 53 -5.27 -9.59 4.69
C ASP A 53 -4.47 -10.39 5.73
N ARG A 54 -3.27 -10.84 5.37
CA ARG A 54 -2.36 -11.50 6.31
C ARG A 54 -1.84 -10.58 7.40
N VAL A 55 -1.44 -9.35 7.06
CA VAL A 55 -1.02 -8.32 8.03
C VAL A 55 -2.13 -8.02 9.04
N LYS A 56 -3.39 -7.94 8.56
CA LYS A 56 -4.56 -7.76 9.43
C LYS A 56 -4.84 -8.97 10.30
N ASN A 57 -4.80 -10.17 9.73
CA ASN A 57 -5.10 -11.41 10.45
C ASN A 57 -4.05 -11.73 11.53
N GLU A 58 -2.78 -11.43 11.27
CA GLU A 58 -1.68 -11.60 12.22
C GLU A 58 -1.56 -10.43 13.20
N ASN A 59 -2.45 -9.42 13.11
CA ASN A 59 -2.48 -8.23 13.96
C ASN A 59 -1.12 -7.51 14.07
N LEU A 60 -0.39 -7.44 12.95
CA LEU A 60 0.96 -6.85 12.92
C LEU A 60 0.93 -5.32 13.07
N LEU A 61 -0.15 -4.68 12.62
CA LEU A 61 -0.34 -3.23 12.64
C LEU A 61 -1.76 -2.89 13.12
N PRO A 62 -2.05 -3.04 14.43
CA PRO A 62 -3.37 -2.73 14.97
C PRO A 62 -3.68 -1.26 14.80
N GLY A 63 -4.88 -0.95 14.30
CA GLY A 63 -5.32 0.44 14.11
C GLY A 63 -4.77 1.12 12.85
N TYR A 64 -4.22 0.37 11.91
CA TYR A 64 -3.91 0.88 10.59
C TYR A 64 -4.81 0.26 9.52
N GLU A 65 -5.29 1.11 8.63
CA GLU A 65 -6.04 0.72 7.44
C GLU A 65 -5.21 1.06 6.20
N PHE A 66 -5.25 0.21 5.18
CA PHE A 66 -4.44 0.41 3.97
C PHE A 66 -5.30 0.95 2.84
N ASN A 67 -4.87 2.05 2.23
CA ASN A 67 -5.44 2.60 1.00
C ASN A 67 -4.41 2.51 -0.12
N PHE A 68 -4.69 1.70 -1.13
CA PHE A 68 -3.77 1.45 -2.23
C PHE A 68 -4.13 2.30 -3.46
N THR A 69 -3.16 3.03 -3.98
CA THR A 69 -3.27 3.76 -5.25
C THR A 69 -2.33 3.15 -6.26
N VAL A 70 -2.85 2.79 -7.44
CA VAL A 70 -2.05 2.16 -8.49
C VAL A 70 -1.72 3.16 -9.60
N ARG A 71 -0.48 3.10 -10.11
CA ARG A 71 -0.04 3.74 -11.35
C ARG A 71 0.69 2.73 -12.22
N PHE A 72 0.61 2.94 -13.53
CA PHE A 72 1.19 2.03 -14.50
C PHE A 72 2.47 2.62 -15.09
N ASP A 73 3.63 2.17 -14.61
CA ASP A 73 4.93 2.67 -15.06
C ASP A 73 5.34 2.14 -16.45
N GLN A 74 4.68 1.09 -16.93
CA GLN A 74 4.91 0.47 -18.23
C GLN A 74 6.39 0.15 -18.48
N CYS A 75 7.14 -0.17 -17.42
CA CYS A 75 8.57 -0.39 -17.46
C CYS A 75 9.39 0.71 -18.14
N THR A 76 8.88 1.94 -18.14
CA THR A 76 9.56 3.11 -18.67
C THR A 76 10.02 3.98 -17.50
N GLU A 77 11.32 4.23 -17.39
CA GLU A 77 11.86 4.99 -16.25
C GLU A 77 11.25 6.38 -16.13
N ILE A 78 11.12 7.10 -17.25
CA ILE A 78 10.55 8.46 -17.28
C ILE A 78 9.14 8.46 -16.68
N LEU A 79 8.33 7.44 -16.98
CA LEU A 79 6.99 7.28 -16.42
C LEU A 79 7.05 6.88 -14.95
N ALA A 80 7.92 5.92 -14.58
CA ALA A 80 8.09 5.49 -13.20
C ALA A 80 8.45 6.67 -12.27
N VAL A 81 9.42 7.50 -12.68
CA VAL A 81 9.85 8.68 -11.94
C VAL A 81 8.74 9.72 -11.91
N GLY A 82 8.11 10.01 -13.05
CA GLY A 82 7.00 10.97 -13.12
C GLY A 82 5.84 10.61 -12.18
N TYR A 83 5.39 9.36 -12.23
CA TYR A 83 4.33 8.87 -11.33
C TYR A 83 4.77 8.82 -9.87
N THR A 84 6.04 8.51 -9.58
CA THR A 84 6.55 8.57 -8.21
C THR A 84 6.48 9.99 -7.67
N VAL A 85 6.85 11.00 -8.47
CA VAL A 85 6.74 12.41 -8.08
C VAL A 85 5.29 12.81 -7.86
N GLU A 86 4.37 12.42 -8.75
CA GLU A 86 2.92 12.64 -8.60
C GLU A 86 2.40 12.02 -7.28
N LEU A 87 2.75 10.77 -7.00
CA LEU A 87 2.34 10.06 -5.78
C LEU A 87 2.85 10.74 -4.49
N ILE A 88 4.04 11.34 -4.53
CA ILE A 88 4.61 12.08 -3.40
C ILE A 88 3.95 13.45 -3.25
N GLN A 89 3.90 14.23 -4.32
CA GLN A 89 3.55 15.65 -4.27
C GLN A 89 2.03 15.88 -4.24
N ASP A 90 1.28 15.15 -5.06
CA ASP A 90 -0.15 15.40 -5.26
C ASP A 90 -1.01 14.52 -4.36
N TYR A 91 -0.56 13.29 -4.10
CA TYR A 91 -1.33 12.30 -3.35
C TYR A 91 -0.86 12.08 -1.91
N GLY A 92 0.33 12.59 -1.53
CA GLY A 92 0.84 12.48 -0.16
C GLY A 92 0.96 11.03 0.33
N MET A 93 1.48 10.13 -0.51
CA MET A 93 1.66 8.72 -0.15
C MET A 93 2.65 8.54 1.01
N ASP A 94 2.30 7.70 1.98
CA ASP A 94 3.15 7.34 3.12
C ASP A 94 4.26 6.35 2.72
N ALA A 95 3.96 5.50 1.73
CA ALA A 95 4.90 4.55 1.17
C ALA A 95 4.64 4.34 -0.32
N ILE A 96 5.70 4.01 -1.07
CA ILE A 96 5.60 3.67 -2.49
C ILE A 96 6.35 2.37 -2.72
N ILE A 97 5.71 1.42 -3.41
CA ILE A 97 6.27 0.12 -3.78
C ILE A 97 6.40 0.05 -5.30
N GLY A 98 7.63 -0.06 -5.78
CA GLY A 98 7.99 -0.02 -7.19
C GLY A 98 9.43 0.49 -7.37
N PRO A 99 9.89 0.70 -8.62
CA PRO A 99 9.21 0.45 -9.90
C PRO A 99 9.10 -1.05 -10.24
N THR A 100 8.27 -1.37 -11.23
CA THR A 100 8.07 -2.76 -11.69
C THR A 100 9.33 -3.32 -12.36
N CYS A 101 10.10 -2.45 -13.00
CA CYS A 101 11.29 -2.78 -13.77
C CYS A 101 12.52 -2.03 -13.26
N SER A 102 13.60 -2.78 -13.02
CA SER A 102 14.94 -2.21 -12.94
C SER A 102 15.59 -2.31 -14.32
N TYR A 103 15.42 -1.28 -15.15
CA TYR A 103 16.29 -1.15 -16.31
C TYR A 103 17.69 -0.77 -15.81
N ARG A 104 18.73 -1.51 -16.21
CA ARG A 104 20.11 -1.06 -16.07
C ARG A 104 20.47 -0.33 -17.36
N GLU A 105 20.11 0.94 -17.52
CA GLU A 105 20.90 1.76 -18.42
C GLU A 105 22.10 2.25 -17.64
N PHE A 106 23.25 1.67 -17.99
CA PHE A 106 24.51 2.37 -17.89
C PHE A 106 24.33 3.67 -18.69
N PHE A 107 24.17 4.77 -17.97
CA PHE A 107 24.33 6.13 -18.46
C PHE A 107 25.55 6.15 -19.41
N PRO A 108 25.41 6.49 -20.70
CA PRO A 108 26.58 6.75 -21.53
C PRO A 108 27.39 7.96 -21.02
#